data_AF-A0A959CU07-F1
#
_entry.id   AF-A0A959CU07-F1
#
_cell.length_a   1.000
_cell.length_b   1.000
_cell.length_c   1.000
_cell.angle_alpha   90.00
_cell.angle_beta   90.00
_cell.angle_gamma   90.00
#
_symmetry.space_group_name_H-M   'P 1'
#
loop_
_entity.id
_entity.type
_entity.pdbx_description
1 polymer ?
#
loop_
_entity_poly.entity_id
_entity_poly.type
_entity_poly.pdbx_seq_one_letter_code
_entity_poly.pdbx_strand_id
1 'polypeptide(L)'
;MRRRNESRFFFAEDSELGYIDSLDFAVDGKSVRWAPDPGNPDIAFLVLNEPIPAGGQIRIRTPFHVKLPYCFSRLGHDGQAYQLTQWYPKPAVYDKDGWHPLPYLDMGEFYSEFGSFDVRITLPENYLVAATG
;
A
#
# COMPACT_ATOMS: atom_id res chain seq x y z
N MET A 1 -3.85 11.80 4.52
CA MET A 1 -5.08 12.05 3.72
C MET A 1 -5.63 13.44 4.07
N ARG A 2 -5.62 14.40 3.13
CA ARG A 2 -6.20 15.75 3.31
C ARG A 2 -6.99 16.14 2.05
N ARG A 3 -8.27 15.75 1.98
CA ARG A 3 -9.22 16.35 1.02
C ARG A 3 -9.59 17.75 1.50
N ARG A 4 -9.37 18.76 0.66
CA ARG A 4 -9.66 20.17 1.00
C ARG A 4 -11.15 20.53 0.98
N ASN A 5 -12.07 19.56 0.81
CA ASN A 5 -13.51 19.83 0.69
C ASN A 5 -14.46 18.69 1.10
N GLU A 6 -14.00 17.67 1.84
CA GLU A 6 -14.89 16.63 2.38
C GLU A 6 -14.86 16.65 3.91
N SER A 7 -15.87 17.29 4.48
CA SER A 7 -16.07 17.43 5.92
C SER A 7 -16.13 16.08 6.65
N ARG A 8 -16.55 15.01 5.99
CA ARG A 8 -16.74 13.69 6.63
C ARG A 8 -15.44 13.02 7.07
N PHE A 9 -14.33 13.21 6.36
CA PHE A 9 -13.03 12.68 6.81
C PHE A 9 -12.45 13.53 7.95
N PHE A 10 -12.67 14.85 7.91
CA PHE A 10 -12.18 15.77 8.93
C PHE A 10 -12.86 15.58 10.29
N PHE A 11 -14.11 15.11 10.28
CA PHE A 11 -14.89 14.80 11.49
C PHE A 11 -15.03 13.30 11.75
N ALA A 12 -14.21 12.46 11.10
CA ALA A 12 -14.24 11.03 11.33
C ALA A 12 -13.70 10.70 12.72
N GLU A 13 -14.36 9.77 13.41
CA GLU A 13 -13.87 9.25 14.69
C GLU A 13 -12.65 8.33 14.45
N ASP A 14 -11.78 8.15 15.46
CA ASP A 14 -10.59 7.28 15.35
C ASP A 14 -10.93 5.84 14.94
N SER A 15 -12.14 5.38 15.28
CA SER A 15 -12.66 4.08 14.88
C SER A 15 -12.87 3.96 13.37
N GLU A 16 -13.19 5.07 12.70
CA GLU A 16 -13.46 5.15 11.25
C GLU A 16 -12.17 5.33 10.43
N LEU A 17 -11.06 5.68 11.06
CA LEU A 17 -9.75 5.80 10.41
C LEU A 17 -9.09 4.44 10.20
N GLY A 18 -8.41 4.30 9.06
CA GLY A 18 -7.64 3.13 8.68
C GLY A 18 -6.14 3.35 8.82
N TYR A 19 -5.37 2.26 8.77
CA TYR A 19 -3.91 2.29 8.79
C TYR A 19 -3.34 1.01 8.18
N ILE A 20 -2.04 1.06 7.87
CA ILE A 20 -1.22 -0.12 7.58
C ILE A 20 -0.10 -0.23 8.61
N ASP A 21 0.13 -1.43 9.14
CA ASP A 21 1.20 -1.70 10.10
C ASP A 21 1.80 -3.10 9.92
N SER A 22 2.57 -3.56 10.91
CA SER A 22 3.15 -4.90 10.95
C SER A 22 4.12 -5.18 9.79
N LEU A 23 4.75 -4.13 9.26
CA LEU A 23 5.77 -4.22 8.20
C LEU A 23 7.08 -4.77 8.77
N ASP A 24 7.67 -5.73 8.07
CA ASP A 24 8.97 -6.33 8.36
C ASP A 24 9.62 -6.79 7.06
N PHE A 25 10.38 -5.89 6.43
CA PHE A 25 10.92 -6.10 5.09
C PHE A 25 12.12 -7.03 5.08
N ALA A 26 12.09 -7.99 4.16
CA ALA A 26 13.19 -8.84 3.78
C ALA A 26 13.43 -8.79 2.28
N VAL A 27 14.70 -8.83 1.87
CA VAL A 27 15.15 -8.92 0.48
C VAL A 27 15.94 -10.22 0.32
N ASP A 28 15.49 -11.07 -0.60
CA ASP A 28 16.09 -12.39 -0.87
C ASP A 28 16.28 -13.25 0.39
N GLY A 29 15.30 -13.15 1.30
CA GLY A 29 15.28 -13.91 2.57
C GLY A 29 16.11 -13.30 3.70
N LYS A 30 16.82 -12.19 3.48
CA LYS A 30 17.57 -11.47 4.51
C LYS A 30 16.81 -10.21 4.94
N SER A 31 16.66 -9.98 6.24
CA SER A 31 16.10 -8.72 6.75
C SER A 31 16.92 -7.53 6.26
N VAL A 32 16.23 -6.42 5.98
CA VAL A 32 16.85 -5.15 5.58
C VAL A 32 16.51 -4.06 6.58
N ARG A 33 17.38 -3.05 6.69
CA ARG A 33 17.03 -1.83 7.42
C ARG A 33 16.04 -1.03 6.59
N TRP A 34 15.02 -0.49 7.24
CA TRP A 34 14.06 0.38 6.59
C TRP A 34 13.56 1.45 7.56
N ALA A 35 13.05 2.55 7.01
CA ALA A 35 12.44 3.62 7.79
C ALA A 35 11.34 4.32 6.97
N PRO A 36 10.27 4.82 7.62
CA PRO A 36 9.30 5.67 6.94
C PRO A 36 9.95 7.00 6.53
N ASP A 37 9.42 7.64 5.49
CA ASP A 37 9.78 9.01 5.15
C ASP A 37 9.21 9.98 6.21
N PRO A 38 10.02 10.90 6.78
CA PRO A 38 9.54 11.82 7.81
C PRO A 38 8.44 12.79 7.36
N GLY A 39 8.38 13.10 6.06
CA GLY A 39 7.38 14.02 5.49
C GLY A 39 6.15 13.33 4.91
N ASN A 40 6.28 12.05 4.57
CA ASN A 40 5.28 11.27 3.86
C ASN A 40 5.09 9.91 4.58
N PRO A 41 4.15 9.80 5.53
CA PRO A 41 4.01 8.63 6.40
C PRO A 41 3.61 7.33 5.67
N ASP A 42 3.26 7.44 4.39
CA ASP A 42 2.90 6.37 3.47
C ASP A 42 4.07 5.90 2.58
N ILE A 43 5.25 6.48 2.74
CA ILE A 43 6.48 6.10 2.04
C ILE A 43 7.45 5.44 3.02
N ALA A 44 8.08 4.35 2.61
CA ALA A 44 9.14 3.69 3.35
C ALA A 44 10.38 3.49 2.45
N PHE A 45 11.56 3.77 2.99
CA PHE A 45 12.84 3.53 2.33
C PHE A 45 13.46 2.25 2.85
N LEU A 46 13.82 1.35 1.93
CA LEU A 46 14.55 0.12 2.23
C LEU A 46 16.02 0.32 1.87
N VAL A 47 16.91 0.06 2.83
CA VAL A 47 18.36 0.03 2.61
C VAL A 47 18.75 -1.39 2.23
N LEU A 48 19.02 -1.61 0.94
CA LEU A 48 19.43 -2.92 0.44
C LEU A 48 20.79 -3.32 1.01
N ASN A 49 20.92 -4.59 1.40
CA ASN A 49 22.19 -5.14 1.89
C ASN A 49 23.24 -5.24 0.77
N GLU A 50 22.78 -5.41 -0.46
CA GLU A 50 23.62 -5.57 -1.66
C GLU A 50 22.98 -4.74 -2.80
N PRO A 51 23.79 -4.10 -3.68
CA PRO A 51 23.27 -3.33 -4.80
C PRO A 51 22.63 -4.24 -5.86
N ILE A 52 21.61 -3.73 -6.56
CA ILE A 52 20.99 -4.45 -7.68
C ILE A 52 21.82 -4.17 -8.95
N PRO A 53 22.43 -5.18 -9.59
CA PRO A 53 23.12 -4.98 -10.85
C PRO A 53 22.12 -4.64 -11.97
N ALA A 54 22.60 -4.04 -13.06
CA ALA A 54 21.76 -3.75 -14.23
C ALA A 54 21.12 -5.05 -14.78
N GLY A 55 19.80 -5.05 -14.95
CA GLY A 55 19.04 -6.25 -15.33
C GLY A 55 18.88 -7.29 -14.20
N GLY A 56 19.43 -7.02 -13.01
CA GLY A 56 19.27 -7.83 -11.83
C GLY A 56 17.83 -7.81 -11.29
N GLN A 57 17.52 -8.83 -10.51
CA GLN A 57 16.22 -8.98 -9.87
C GLN A 57 16.43 -9.29 -8.39
N ILE A 58 15.53 -8.78 -7.56
CA ILE A 58 15.47 -9.08 -6.13
C ILE A 58 14.04 -9.47 -5.76
N ARG A 59 13.89 -10.23 -4.69
CA ARG A 59 12.57 -10.56 -4.12
C ARG A 59 12.37 -9.83 -2.80
N ILE A 60 11.44 -8.89 -2.79
CA ILE A 60 11.02 -8.18 -1.58
C ILE A 60 9.83 -8.92 -0.95
N ARG A 61 9.86 -9.12 0.36
CA ARG A 61 8.75 -9.67 1.15
C ARG A 61 8.54 -8.83 2.39
N THR A 62 7.28 -8.60 2.76
CA THR A 62 6.91 -8.07 4.07
C THR A 62 5.55 -8.66 4.48
N PRO A 63 5.34 -9.04 5.75
CA PRO A 63 4.00 -9.08 6.29
C PRO A 63 3.42 -7.65 6.34
N PHE A 64 2.10 -7.56 6.38
CA PHE A 64 1.42 -6.30 6.66
C PHE A 64 0.02 -6.59 7.19
N HIS A 65 -0.51 -5.66 7.97
CA HIS A 65 -1.88 -5.67 8.41
C HIS A 65 -2.53 -4.32 8.08
N VAL A 66 -3.76 -4.36 7.58
CA VAL A 66 -4.51 -3.18 7.16
C VAL A 66 -5.80 -3.12 7.96
N LYS A 67 -5.96 -2.05 8.74
CA LYS A 67 -7.27 -1.64 9.24
C LYS A 67 -7.95 -0.83 8.15
N LEU A 68 -9.07 -1.35 7.64
CA LEU A 68 -9.85 -0.62 6.63
C LEU A 68 -10.59 0.54 7.29
N PRO A 69 -10.54 1.74 6.71
CA PRO A 69 -11.37 2.85 7.18
C PRO A 69 -12.84 2.62 6.81
N TYR A 70 -13.73 3.44 7.36
CA TYR A 70 -15.04 3.63 6.75
C TYR A 70 -14.88 4.06 5.28
N CYS A 71 -15.84 3.71 4.42
CA CYS A 71 -15.74 3.98 2.99
C CYS A 71 -15.82 5.48 2.65
N PHE A 72 -14.67 6.16 2.69
CA PHE A 72 -14.51 7.56 2.26
C PHE A 72 -14.08 7.70 0.78
N SER A 73 -13.54 6.64 0.19
CA SER A 73 -12.98 6.62 -1.16
C SER A 73 -12.99 5.19 -1.72
N ARG A 74 -12.03 4.83 -2.58
CA ARG A 74 -11.91 3.52 -3.25
C ARG A 74 -11.48 2.36 -2.31
N LEU A 75 -10.97 2.68 -1.12
CA LEU A 75 -10.61 1.74 -0.06
C LEU A 75 -11.49 2.01 1.17
N GLY A 76 -12.12 0.97 1.72
CA GLY A 76 -12.83 1.05 2.98
C GLY A 76 -13.93 0.01 3.10
N HIS A 77 -14.78 0.18 4.11
CA HIS A 77 -15.93 -0.69 4.32
C HIS A 77 -17.16 0.07 4.83
N ASP A 78 -18.33 -0.50 4.61
CA ASP A 78 -19.61 -0.08 5.19
C ASP A 78 -20.38 -1.33 5.62
N GLY A 79 -20.55 -1.53 6.93
CA GLY A 79 -21.06 -2.78 7.49
C GLY A 79 -20.22 -3.99 7.07
N GLN A 80 -20.85 -4.94 6.37
CA GLN A 80 -20.21 -6.15 5.83
C GLN A 80 -19.83 -6.03 4.34
N ALA A 81 -19.87 -4.83 3.76
CA ALA A 81 -19.40 -4.58 2.41
C ALA A 81 -17.97 -4.00 2.45
N TYR A 82 -17.05 -4.60 1.69
CA TYR A 82 -15.63 -4.24 1.70
C TYR A 82 -15.14 -3.88 0.31
N GLN A 83 -14.38 -2.80 0.21
CA GLN A 83 -13.74 -2.33 -1.00
C GLN A 83 -12.23 -2.27 -0.77
N LEU A 84 -11.51 -3.12 -1.50
CA LEU A 84 -10.07 -3.31 -1.37
C LEU A 84 -9.36 -2.86 -2.66
N THR A 85 -9.08 -1.56 -2.77
CA THR A 85 -8.18 -1.04 -3.80
C THR A 85 -6.89 -0.55 -3.17
N GLN A 86 -5.74 -0.86 -3.79
CA GLN A 86 -4.43 -0.32 -3.38
C GLN A 86 -4.11 -0.58 -1.89
N TRP A 87 -4.44 -1.78 -1.44
CA TRP A 87 -4.43 -2.19 -0.03
C TRP A 87 -3.11 -2.85 0.41
N TYR A 88 -2.07 -2.83 -0.42
CA TYR A 88 -0.79 -3.48 -0.15
C TYR A 88 0.40 -2.54 -0.41
N PRO A 89 1.55 -2.71 0.28
CA PRO A 89 2.76 -1.95 -0.01
C PRO A 89 3.28 -2.24 -1.41
N LYS A 90 3.48 -1.19 -2.21
CA LYS A 90 3.92 -1.30 -3.60
C LYS A 90 5.26 -0.57 -3.78
N PRO A 91 6.23 -1.12 -4.53
CA PRO A 91 7.45 -0.42 -4.88
C PRO A 91 7.19 0.88 -5.65
N ALA A 92 7.99 1.91 -5.39
CA ALA A 92 8.04 3.11 -6.22
C ALA A 92 8.60 2.77 -7.60
N VAL A 93 8.24 3.55 -8.62
CA VAL A 93 8.77 3.38 -9.98
C VAL A 93 10.20 3.91 -10.03
N TYR A 94 11.08 3.19 -10.74
CA TYR A 94 12.43 3.65 -11.07
C TYR A 94 12.59 3.72 -12.58
N ASP A 95 12.95 4.89 -13.10
CA ASP A 95 13.20 5.10 -14.53
C ASP A 95 14.49 5.91 -14.78
N LYS A 96 14.64 6.48 -15.98
CA LYS A 96 15.82 7.27 -16.38
C LYS A 96 16.08 8.49 -15.48
N ASP A 97 15.05 9.02 -14.81
CA ASP A 97 15.14 10.18 -13.94
C ASP A 97 15.28 9.77 -12.45
N GLY A 98 15.35 8.47 -12.17
CA GLY A 98 15.56 7.89 -10.85
C GLY A 98 14.29 7.33 -10.21
N TRP A 99 14.29 7.28 -8.87
CA TRP A 99 13.13 6.81 -8.09
C TRP A 99 12.06 7.90 -8.02
N HIS A 100 10.81 7.49 -8.17
CA HIS A 100 9.62 8.35 -8.06
C HIS A 100 8.77 7.98 -6.83
N PRO A 101 9.21 8.31 -5.61
CA PRO A 101 8.47 8.04 -4.38
C PRO A 101 7.35 9.08 -4.20
N LEU A 102 6.24 8.89 -4.92
CA LEU A 102 5.09 9.76 -4.83
C LEU A 102 4.19 9.32 -3.65
N PRO A 103 3.80 10.24 -2.75
CA PRO A 103 2.88 9.90 -1.67
C PRO A 103 1.49 9.57 -2.21
N TYR A 104 0.66 9.00 -1.35
CA TYR A 104 -0.72 8.67 -1.67
C TYR A 104 -1.53 9.95 -1.94
N LEU A 105 -1.90 10.16 -3.21
CA LEU A 105 -2.76 11.26 -3.63
C LEU A 105 -4.21 10.79 -3.73
N ASP A 106 -5.14 11.60 -3.25
CA ASP A 106 -6.57 11.35 -3.31
C ASP A 106 -7.21 11.75 -4.65
N MET A 107 -6.51 12.55 -5.45
CA MET A 107 -6.88 13.01 -6.78
C MET A 107 -5.85 12.53 -7.81
N GLY A 108 -6.28 11.69 -8.74
CA GLY A 108 -5.48 11.18 -9.85
C GLY A 108 -5.12 9.70 -9.76
N GLU A 109 -4.42 9.24 -10.79
CA GLU A 109 -3.85 7.89 -10.85
C GLU A 109 -2.40 7.90 -10.36
N PHE A 110 -1.97 6.78 -9.79
CA PHE A 110 -0.61 6.62 -9.27
C PHE A 110 0.36 6.33 -10.41
N TYR A 111 1.54 6.95 -10.37
CA TYR A 111 2.61 6.52 -11.26
C TYR A 111 3.04 5.11 -10.86
N SER A 112 2.86 4.15 -11.75
CA SER A 112 3.03 2.73 -11.49
C SER A 112 3.35 1.98 -12.76
N GLU A 113 4.21 0.97 -12.62
CA GLU A 113 4.52 0.04 -13.70
C GLU A 113 3.50 -1.10 -13.75
N PHE A 114 3.45 -1.76 -14.92
CA PHE A 114 2.66 -2.96 -15.10
C PHE A 114 3.26 -4.14 -14.32
N GLY A 115 2.39 -4.99 -13.78
CA GLY A 115 2.77 -6.17 -13.03
C GLY A 115 1.79 -7.32 -13.22
N SER A 116 2.27 -8.53 -12.94
CA SER A 116 1.42 -9.73 -12.83
C SER A 116 1.20 -10.05 -11.35
N PHE A 117 -0.04 -10.41 -10.99
CA PHE A 117 -0.43 -10.64 -9.61
C PHE A 117 -0.96 -12.06 -9.44
N ASP A 118 -0.41 -12.79 -8.46
CA ASP A 118 -0.99 -14.02 -7.92
C ASP A 118 -1.52 -13.70 -6.51
N VAL A 119 -2.84 -13.72 -6.34
CA VAL A 119 -3.52 -13.29 -5.12
C VAL A 119 -4.34 -14.44 -4.57
N ARG A 120 -4.10 -14.78 -3.29
CA ARG A 120 -4.91 -15.75 -2.54
C ARG A 120 -5.66 -15.04 -1.45
N ILE A 121 -6.97 -15.26 -1.39
CA ILE A 121 -7.87 -14.60 -0.45
C ILE A 121 -8.58 -15.69 0.34
N THR A 122 -8.56 -15.57 1.66
CA THR A 122 -9.30 -16.45 2.59
C THR A 122 -10.34 -15.60 3.30
N LEU A 123 -11.60 -16.03 3.28
CA LEU A 123 -12.74 -15.29 3.84
C LEU A 123 -13.71 -16.26 4.53
N PRO A 124 -14.57 -15.77 5.44
CA PRO A 124 -15.72 -16.53 5.91
C PRO A 124 -16.66 -16.93 4.76
N GLU A 125 -17.38 -18.04 4.92
CA GLU A 125 -18.21 -18.66 3.86
C GLU A 125 -19.31 -17.73 3.31
N ASN A 126 -19.75 -16.75 4.08
CA ASN A 126 -20.83 -15.84 3.69
C ASN A 126 -20.39 -14.67 2.79
N TYR A 127 -19.11 -14.60 2.42
CA TYR A 127 -18.57 -13.54 1.55
C TYR A 127 -18.40 -14.00 0.11
N LEU A 128 -18.75 -13.11 -0.82
CA LEU A 128 -18.47 -13.27 -2.24
C LEU A 128 -17.33 -12.31 -2.64
N VAL A 129 -16.39 -12.79 -3.45
CA VAL A 129 -15.30 -11.99 -4.00
C VAL A 129 -15.61 -11.63 -5.45
N ALA A 130 -15.43 -10.34 -5.77
CA ALA A 130 -15.33 -9.86 -7.13
C ALA A 130 -13.95 -9.23 -7.32
N ALA A 131 -13.24 -9.63 -8.38
CA ALA A 131 -11.91 -9.16 -8.71
C ALA A 131 -11.82 -8.82 -10.21
N THR A 132 -10.79 -8.05 -10.58
CA THR A 132 -10.58 -7.60 -11.97
C THR A 132 -10.03 -8.67 -12.91
N GLY A 133 -9.80 -9.90 -12.42
CA GLY A 133 -9.27 -11.05 -13.16
C GLY A 133 -9.42 -12.33 -12.35
#